data_AF-A0AA39ZWK5-F1
#
_entry.id   AF-A0AA39ZWK5-F1
#
_cell.length_a   1.000
_cell.length_b   1.000
_cell.length_c   1.000
_cell.angle_alpha   90.00
_cell.angle_beta   90.00
_cell.angle_gamma   90.00
#
_symmetry.space_group_name_H-M   'P 1'
#
loop_
_entity.id
_entity.type
_entity.pdbx_description
1 polymer ?
#
loop_
_entity_poly.entity_id
_entity_poly.type
_entity_poly.pdbx_seq_one_letter_code
_entity_poly.pdbx_strand_id
1 'polypeptide(L)'
;MDVFGPTPTHDMDFTLLLGVLPRSYQYFVVVGALNGSAPSDAEEILEVLLALSTQVSLHVYWSTAAESTLYPISLRLFPQAFNISMSNPLKDDEISQFIASEIQRRARENSLAPEILDAIQVALTTKSQGMYLWVVLQLDRLFPRYDQTVLYNADIIDALEDLPEDLHQAFRRSLSKVSDLRY
;
A
#
# COMPACT_ATOMS: atom_id res chain seq x y z
N MET A 1 -23.20 -3.72 -38.68
CA MET A 1 -22.54 -4.93 -39.19
C MET A 1 -21.31 -5.09 -38.33
N ASP A 2 -21.47 -5.88 -37.28
CA ASP A 2 -20.58 -5.96 -36.13
C ASP A 2 -19.25 -6.60 -36.49
N VAL A 3 -18.16 -5.90 -36.17
CA VAL A 3 -16.79 -6.43 -36.19
C VAL A 3 -16.23 -6.26 -34.79
N PHE A 4 -16.81 -7.01 -33.85
CA PHE A 4 -16.13 -7.33 -32.60
C PHE A 4 -16.12 -8.85 -32.54
N GLY A 5 -14.95 -9.43 -32.82
CA GLY A 5 -14.68 -10.82 -32.45
C GLY A 5 -14.87 -10.98 -30.94
N PRO A 6 -15.12 -12.21 -30.45
CA PRO A 6 -15.29 -12.44 -29.03
C PRO A 6 -14.07 -11.89 -28.29
N THR A 7 -14.34 -10.97 -27.36
CA THR A 7 -13.39 -10.60 -26.31
C THR A 7 -12.93 -11.90 -25.65
N PRO A 8 -11.62 -12.16 -25.52
CA PRO A 8 -11.15 -13.33 -24.81
C PRO A 8 -11.61 -13.18 -23.36
N THR A 9 -12.61 -13.96 -22.97
CA THR A 9 -12.87 -14.24 -21.56
C THR A 9 -11.64 -14.97 -21.08
N HIS A 10 -10.84 -14.30 -20.25
CA HIS A 10 -9.86 -14.99 -19.42
C HIS A 10 -10.66 -15.80 -18.39
N ASP A 11 -11.22 -16.93 -18.81
CA ASP A 11 -11.73 -17.93 -17.88
C ASP A 11 -10.49 -18.42 -17.10
N MET A 12 -10.18 -17.77 -15.97
CA MET A 12 -9.19 -18.29 -15.05
C MET A 12 -9.78 -19.58 -14.49
N ASP A 13 -9.38 -20.71 -15.05
CA ASP A 13 -9.86 -22.00 -14.61
C ASP A 13 -9.15 -22.41 -13.31
N PHE A 14 -9.70 -21.96 -12.18
CA PHE A 14 -9.25 -22.33 -10.84
C PHE A 14 -9.64 -23.77 -10.47
N THR A 15 -10.31 -24.56 -11.34
CA THR A 15 -10.57 -25.99 -11.06
C THR A 15 -9.28 -26.80 -10.94
N LEU A 16 -8.17 -26.33 -11.53
CA LEU A 16 -6.84 -26.91 -11.32
C LEU A 16 -6.43 -26.88 -9.85
N LEU A 17 -6.76 -25.83 -9.10
CA LEU A 17 -6.46 -25.76 -7.67
C LEU A 17 -7.25 -26.83 -6.89
N LEU A 18 -8.50 -27.09 -7.25
CA LEU A 18 -9.29 -28.17 -6.61
C LEU A 18 -8.70 -29.56 -6.85
N GLY A 19 -8.07 -29.78 -8.01
CA GLY A 19 -7.41 -31.05 -8.34
C GLY A 19 -6.09 -31.28 -7.59
N VAL A 20 -5.43 -30.20 -7.14
CA VAL A 20 -4.08 -30.26 -6.56
C VAL A 20 -4.08 -30.05 -5.05
N LEU A 21 -5.09 -29.38 -4.48
CA LEU A 21 -5.11 -29.07 -3.04
C LEU A 21 -5.57 -30.28 -2.20
N PRO A 22 -4.68 -30.91 -1.41
CA PRO A 22 -5.09 -31.98 -0.50
C PRO A 22 -6.12 -31.49 0.53
N ARG A 23 -7.18 -32.29 0.72
CA ARG A 23 -8.31 -31.97 1.61
C ARG A 23 -7.98 -32.03 3.11
N SER A 24 -6.83 -32.59 3.47
CA SER A 24 -6.38 -32.71 4.86
C SER A 24 -5.79 -31.43 5.45
N TYR A 25 -5.65 -30.37 4.64
CA TYR A 25 -5.04 -29.11 5.05
C TYR A 25 -6.07 -27.99 5.14
N GLN A 26 -5.72 -27.00 5.96
CA GLN A 26 -6.38 -25.71 5.99
C GLN A 26 -5.56 -24.72 5.16
N TYR A 27 -6.23 -23.95 4.32
CA TYR A 27 -5.62 -22.98 3.42
C TYR A 27 -6.00 -21.57 3.85
N PHE A 28 -5.04 -20.66 3.74
CA PHE A 28 -5.22 -19.24 4.04
C PHE A 28 -4.85 -18.47 2.78
N VAL A 29 -5.81 -17.73 2.23
CA VAL A 29 -5.61 -16.90 1.05
C VAL A 29 -5.82 -15.45 1.46
N VAL A 30 -4.81 -14.63 1.18
CA VAL A 30 -4.84 -13.19 1.42
C VAL A 30 -4.76 -12.49 0.08
N VAL A 31 -5.83 -11.78 -0.30
CA VAL A 31 -5.92 -11.02 -1.54
C VAL A 31 -5.75 -9.55 -1.23
N GLY A 32 -4.55 -9.02 -1.49
CA GLY A 32 -4.23 -7.62 -1.28
C GLY A 32 -4.70 -6.74 -2.44
N ALA A 33 -5.20 -5.55 -2.11
CA ALA A 33 -5.40 -4.45 -3.06
C ALA A 33 -6.33 -4.77 -4.25
N LEU A 34 -7.47 -5.42 -4.00
CA LEU A 34 -8.49 -5.72 -5.02
C LEU A 34 -8.98 -4.48 -5.79
N ASN A 35 -8.79 -3.27 -5.24
CA ASN A 35 -9.13 -2.02 -5.91
C ASN A 35 -8.27 -1.71 -7.16
N GLY A 36 -7.14 -2.41 -7.35
CA GLY A 36 -6.26 -2.20 -8.50
C GLY A 36 -6.73 -2.86 -9.79
N SER A 37 -7.73 -3.76 -9.70
CA SER A 37 -8.28 -4.51 -10.83
C SER A 37 -9.60 -3.92 -11.31
N ALA A 38 -10.05 -4.30 -12.51
CA ALA A 38 -11.41 -4.01 -12.93
C ALA A 38 -12.40 -4.67 -11.95
N PRO A 39 -13.55 -4.03 -11.63
CA PRO A 39 -14.51 -4.60 -10.69
C PRO A 39 -15.02 -5.99 -11.09
N SER A 40 -15.15 -6.26 -12.39
CA SER A 40 -15.52 -7.57 -12.93
C SER A 40 -14.53 -8.66 -12.53
N ASP A 41 -13.24 -8.38 -12.67
CA ASP A 41 -12.17 -9.36 -12.46
C ASP A 41 -12.04 -9.66 -10.95
N ALA A 42 -12.18 -8.62 -10.12
CA ALA A 42 -12.18 -8.78 -8.68
C ALA A 42 -13.43 -9.53 -8.17
N GLU A 43 -14.59 -9.32 -8.79
CA GLU A 43 -15.80 -10.11 -8.50
C GLU A 43 -15.59 -11.58 -8.87
N GLU A 44 -15.07 -11.86 -10.07
CA GLU A 44 -14.76 -13.23 -10.53
C GLU A 44 -13.80 -13.95 -9.55
N ILE A 45 -12.73 -13.27 -9.12
CA ILE A 45 -11.80 -13.82 -8.12
C ILE A 45 -12.54 -14.16 -6.81
N LEU A 46 -13.42 -13.29 -6.34
CA LEU A 46 -14.18 -13.51 -5.10
C LEU A 46 -15.19 -14.66 -5.26
N GLU A 47 -15.86 -14.78 -6.40
CA GLU A 47 -16.78 -15.88 -6.70
C GLU A 47 -16.07 -17.24 -6.74
N VAL A 48 -14.89 -17.28 -7.35
CA VAL A 48 -14.02 -18.45 -7.33
C VAL A 48 -13.64 -18.83 -5.91
N LEU A 49 -13.15 -17.87 -5.12
CA LEU A 49 -12.73 -18.14 -3.74
C LEU A 49 -13.90 -18.62 -2.87
N LEU A 50 -15.09 -18.08 -3.09
CA LEU A 50 -16.32 -18.57 -2.48
C LEU A 50 -16.58 -20.03 -2.88
N ALA A 51 -16.54 -20.35 -4.17
CA ALA A 51 -16.74 -21.73 -4.64
C ALA A 51 -15.69 -22.69 -4.05
N LEU A 52 -14.42 -22.31 -4.01
CA LEU A 52 -13.34 -23.10 -3.39
C LEU A 52 -13.58 -23.34 -1.90
N SER A 53 -14.06 -22.33 -1.17
CA SER A 53 -14.34 -22.44 0.27
C SER A 53 -15.43 -23.45 0.61
N THR A 54 -16.28 -23.81 -0.35
CA THR A 54 -17.29 -24.88 -0.17
C THR A 54 -16.71 -26.28 -0.31
N GLN A 55 -15.54 -26.44 -0.92
CA GLN A 55 -14.95 -27.75 -1.24
C GLN A 55 -13.74 -28.11 -0.38
N VAL A 56 -12.99 -27.11 0.07
CA VAL A 56 -11.80 -27.27 0.91
C VAL A 56 -11.88 -26.33 2.10
N SER A 57 -11.15 -26.65 3.18
CA SER A 57 -11.06 -25.76 4.34
C SER A 57 -10.21 -24.54 3.97
N LEU A 58 -10.87 -23.46 3.54
CA LEU A 58 -10.25 -22.23 3.04
C LEU A 58 -10.71 -21.03 3.86
N HIS A 59 -9.73 -20.27 4.37
CA HIS A 59 -9.93 -18.98 5.01
C HIS A 59 -9.48 -17.88 4.04
N VAL A 60 -10.41 -16.98 3.70
CA VAL A 60 -10.17 -15.91 2.74
C VAL A 60 -10.14 -14.58 3.47
N TYR A 61 -9.09 -13.81 3.22
CA TYR A 61 -8.92 -12.43 3.68
C TYR A 61 -8.70 -11.55 2.47
N TRP A 62 -9.35 -10.41 2.43
CA TRP A 62 -9.14 -9.43 1.37
C TRP A 62 -9.18 -8.01 1.91
N SER A 63 -8.56 -7.10 1.16
CA SER A 63 -8.63 -5.67 1.46
C SER A 63 -9.23 -4.89 0.29
N THR A 64 -10.18 -4.02 0.62
CA THR A 64 -10.75 -3.03 -0.32
C THR A 64 -10.67 -1.64 0.30
N ALA A 65 -10.74 -0.62 -0.54
CA ALA A 65 -10.97 0.73 -0.05
C ALA A 65 -12.44 0.85 0.36
N ALA A 66 -12.73 1.69 1.35
CA ALA A 66 -14.10 1.91 1.81
C ALA A 66 -15.01 2.43 0.68
N GLU A 67 -14.48 3.30 -0.18
CA GLU A 67 -15.18 3.90 -1.32
C GLU A 67 -15.19 3.02 -2.58
N SER A 68 -14.66 1.80 -2.50
CA SER A 68 -14.58 0.89 -3.64
C SER A 68 -15.96 0.33 -3.98
N THR A 69 -16.29 0.26 -5.27
CA THR A 69 -17.50 -0.44 -5.74
C THR A 69 -17.48 -1.93 -5.42
N LEU A 70 -16.31 -2.49 -5.12
CA LEU A 70 -16.15 -3.87 -4.67
C LEU A 70 -16.60 -4.11 -3.24
N TYR A 71 -16.67 -3.08 -2.41
CA TYR A 71 -17.11 -3.22 -1.02
C TYR A 71 -18.53 -3.83 -0.92
N PRO A 72 -19.58 -3.27 -1.57
CA PRO A 72 -20.91 -3.88 -1.54
C PRO A 72 -20.97 -5.25 -2.24
N ILE A 73 -20.16 -5.47 -3.28
CA ILE A 73 -20.09 -6.77 -3.98
C ILE A 73 -19.54 -7.83 -3.03
N SER A 74 -18.46 -7.52 -2.30
CA SER A 74 -17.85 -8.45 -1.36
C SER A 74 -18.78 -8.82 -0.19
N LEU A 75 -19.58 -7.88 0.31
CA LEU A 75 -20.59 -8.16 1.34
C LEU A 75 -21.76 -9.00 0.81
N ARG A 76 -22.11 -8.87 -0.47
CA ARG A 76 -23.12 -9.73 -1.11
C ARG A 76 -22.63 -11.17 -1.27
N LEU A 77 -21.38 -11.34 -1.71
CA LEU A 77 -20.79 -12.68 -1.90
C LEU A 77 -20.45 -13.36 -0.56
N PHE A 78 -20.03 -12.59 0.43
CA PHE A 78 -19.66 -13.07 1.76
C PHE A 78 -20.46 -12.35 2.86
N PRO A 79 -21.76 -12.65 3.03
CA PRO A 79 -22.61 -11.96 4.00
C PRO A 79 -22.20 -12.20 5.46
N GLN A 80 -21.41 -13.24 5.72
CA GLN A 80 -20.87 -13.56 7.05
C GLN A 80 -19.43 -13.11 7.23
N ALA A 81 -18.88 -12.33 6.29
CA ALA A 81 -17.52 -11.83 6.39
C ALA A 81 -17.38 -10.93 7.63
N PHE A 82 -16.33 -11.18 8.41
CA PHE A 82 -15.93 -10.26 9.46
C PHE A 82 -15.18 -9.08 8.84
N ASN A 83 -15.64 -7.87 9.12
CA ASN A 83 -15.04 -6.65 8.59
C ASN A 83 -14.18 -5.97 9.66
N ILE A 84 -12.93 -5.69 9.30
CA ILE A 84 -12.02 -4.86 10.08
C ILE A 84 -11.81 -3.56 9.32
N SER A 85 -12.30 -2.45 9.89
CA SER A 85 -11.99 -1.12 9.38
C SER A 85 -10.61 -0.69 9.85
N MET A 86 -9.76 -0.31 8.91
CA MET A 86 -8.47 0.33 9.19
C MET A 86 -8.58 1.86 9.29
N SER A 87 -9.79 2.42 9.25
CA SER A 87 -10.00 3.86 9.41
C SER A 87 -9.77 4.24 10.86
N ASN A 88 -8.76 5.08 11.11
CA ASN A 88 -8.48 5.63 12.42
C ASN A 88 -8.67 7.16 12.39
N PRO A 89 -9.58 7.73 13.20
CA PRO A 89 -9.70 9.19 13.31
C PRO A 89 -8.46 9.86 13.91
N LEU A 90 -7.62 9.11 14.65
CA LEU A 90 -6.37 9.58 15.24
C LEU A 90 -5.15 9.32 14.34
N LYS A 91 -5.35 8.97 13.06
CA LYS A 91 -4.26 8.59 12.16
C LYS A 91 -3.16 9.66 12.06
N ASP A 92 -3.53 10.94 12.07
CA ASP A 92 -2.56 12.03 11.89
C ASP A 92 -1.70 12.20 13.15
N ASP A 93 -2.30 12.02 14.34
CA ASP A 93 -1.58 12.01 15.62
C ASP A 93 -0.65 10.80 15.72
N GLU A 94 -1.10 9.62 15.31
CA GLU A 94 -0.26 8.42 15.27
C GLU A 94 0.90 8.57 14.28
N ILE A 95 0.66 9.15 13.11
CA ILE A 95 1.70 9.45 12.12
C ILE A 95 2.71 10.44 12.71
N SER A 96 2.26 11.49 13.39
CA SER A 96 3.14 12.46 14.05
C SER A 96 4.02 11.79 15.11
N GLN A 97 3.46 10.90 15.94
CA GLN A 97 4.20 10.13 16.92
C GLN A 97 5.20 9.15 16.28
N PHE A 98 4.79 8.50 15.18
CA PHE A 98 5.66 7.65 14.38
C PHE A 98 6.85 8.45 13.82
N ILE A 99 6.61 9.64 13.26
CA ILE A 99 7.65 10.52 12.74
C ILE A 99 8.63 10.91 13.85
N ALA A 100 8.13 11.38 15.00
CA ALA A 100 8.98 11.76 16.13
C ALA A 100 9.87 10.60 16.59
N SER A 101 9.29 9.39 16.68
CA SER A 101 10.01 8.17 17.06
C SER A 101 11.09 7.81 16.04
N GLU A 102 10.78 7.92 14.74
CA GLU A 102 11.74 7.63 13.67
C GLU A 102 12.85 8.67 13.56
N ILE A 103 12.54 9.96 13.75
CA ILE A 103 13.55 11.02 13.85
C ILE A 103 14.48 10.71 15.01
N GLN A 104 13.94 10.43 16.20
CA GLN A 104 14.75 10.08 17.37
C GLN A 104 15.59 8.82 17.15
N ARG A 105 15.11 7.85 16.37
CA ARG A 105 15.85 6.62 16.07
C ARG A 105 16.99 6.87 15.07
N ARG A 106 16.77 7.72 14.06
CA ARG A 106 17.68 7.92 12.92
C ARG A 106 18.67 9.07 13.11
N ALA A 107 18.28 10.10 13.86
CA ALA A 107 19.11 11.27 14.12
C ALA A 107 20.08 11.10 15.30
N ARG A 108 20.16 9.91 15.93
CA ARG A 108 20.99 9.68 17.14
C ARG A 108 22.47 10.01 16.95
N GLU A 109 22.97 9.97 15.72
CA GLU A 109 24.37 10.23 15.38
C GLU A 109 24.57 11.61 14.71
N ASN A 110 23.49 12.33 14.37
CA ASN A 110 23.54 13.60 13.65
C ASN A 110 23.28 14.80 14.59
N SER A 111 24.13 15.82 14.50
CA SER A 111 24.01 17.07 15.28
C SER A 111 23.02 18.06 14.65
N LEU A 112 21.81 17.60 14.32
CA LEU A 112 20.78 18.51 13.81
C LEU A 112 20.22 19.38 14.94
N ALA A 113 19.99 20.65 14.63
CA ALA A 113 19.40 21.57 15.61
C ALA A 113 17.95 21.16 15.93
N PRO A 114 17.48 21.29 17.18
CA PRO A 114 16.11 20.92 17.56
C PRO A 114 15.03 21.53 16.66
N GLU A 115 15.23 22.77 16.23
CA GLU A 115 14.29 23.50 15.36
C GLU A 115 14.15 22.83 13.99
N ILE A 116 15.20 22.17 13.49
CA ILE A 116 15.17 21.42 12.24
C ILE A 116 14.39 20.12 12.42
N LEU A 117 14.55 19.44 13.56
CA LEU A 117 13.80 18.22 13.87
C LEU A 117 12.29 18.52 13.95
N ASP A 118 11.93 19.63 14.58
CA ASP A 118 10.54 20.11 14.65
C ASP A 118 10.02 20.45 13.24
N ALA A 119 10.82 21.12 12.41
CA ALA A 119 10.45 21.44 11.03
C ALA A 119 10.20 20.18 10.19
N ILE A 120 11.03 19.13 10.34
CA ILE A 120 10.79 17.83 9.69
C ILE A 120 9.46 17.26 10.14
N GLN A 121 9.21 17.20 11.46
CA GLN A 121 7.99 16.60 11.99
C GLN A 121 6.74 17.32 11.48
N VAL A 122 6.73 18.66 11.51
CA VAL A 122 5.61 19.47 11.01
C VAL A 122 5.42 19.23 9.51
N ALA A 123 6.47 19.37 8.71
CA ALA A 123 6.37 19.25 7.26
C ALA A 123 5.87 17.86 6.82
N LEU A 124 6.40 16.80 7.43
CA LEU A 124 6.01 15.44 7.09
C LEU A 124 4.59 15.11 7.58
N THR A 125 4.19 15.56 8.77
CA THR A 125 2.84 15.32 9.29
C THR A 125 1.81 16.01 8.39
N THR A 126 2.02 17.28 8.07
CA THR A 126 1.10 18.07 7.22
C THR A 126 0.96 17.48 5.81
N LYS A 127 2.06 17.05 5.19
CA LYS A 127 2.03 16.50 3.82
C LYS A 127 1.69 15.01 3.75
N SER A 128 1.67 14.29 4.88
CA SER A 128 1.40 12.85 4.88
C SER A 128 0.02 12.48 4.32
N GLN A 129 -0.98 13.35 4.50
CA GLN A 129 -2.39 13.08 4.14
C GLN A 129 -2.89 11.72 4.68
N GLY A 130 -2.38 11.27 5.83
CA GLY A 130 -2.70 9.97 6.41
C GLY A 130 -1.94 8.77 5.80
N MET A 131 -0.93 9.00 4.96
CA MET A 131 -0.17 7.94 4.28
C MET A 131 1.19 7.69 4.94
N TYR A 132 1.27 6.65 5.78
CA TYR A 132 2.53 6.17 6.37
C TYR A 132 3.60 5.88 5.33
N LEU A 133 3.24 5.29 4.18
CA LEU A 133 4.20 4.97 3.13
C LEU A 133 4.90 6.22 2.59
N TRP A 134 4.15 7.30 2.37
CA TRP A 134 4.74 8.58 1.92
C TRP A 134 5.76 9.09 2.94
N VAL A 135 5.40 9.06 4.22
CA VAL A 135 6.26 9.49 5.33
C VAL A 135 7.55 8.65 5.39
N VAL A 136 7.43 7.32 5.30
CA VAL A 136 8.59 6.41 5.31
C VAL A 136 9.55 6.74 4.16
N LEU A 137 9.03 6.96 2.96
CA LEU A 137 9.85 7.32 1.80
C LEU A 137 10.60 8.65 2.01
N GLN A 138 9.94 9.65 2.61
CA GLN A 138 10.59 10.93 2.91
C GLN A 138 11.61 10.82 4.03
N LEU A 139 11.33 10.03 5.07
CA LEU A 139 12.30 9.75 6.14
C LEU A 139 13.51 8.97 5.63
N ASP A 140 13.35 8.05 4.68
CA ASP A 140 14.48 7.35 4.05
C ASP A 140 15.28 8.30 3.14
N ARG A 141 14.64 9.32 2.54
CA ARG A 141 15.33 10.38 1.79
C ARG A 141 16.09 11.34 2.70
N LEU A 142 15.49 11.74 3.82
CA LEU A 142 16.07 12.68 4.79
C LEU A 142 17.10 12.00 5.70
N PHE A 143 17.01 10.70 5.91
CA PHE A 143 17.92 9.91 6.73
C PHE A 143 18.26 8.60 6.01
N PRO A 144 19.05 8.67 4.93
CA PRO A 144 19.48 7.51 4.16
C PRO A 144 20.23 6.51 5.03
N ARG A 145 19.81 5.24 4.98
CA ARG A 145 20.35 4.17 5.85
C ARG A 145 21.72 3.64 5.44
N TYR A 146 22.14 3.93 4.20
CA TYR A 146 23.29 3.30 3.55
C TYR A 146 24.35 4.30 3.10
N ASP A 147 24.14 5.59 3.31
CA ASP A 147 25.16 6.59 3.05
C ASP A 147 25.82 7.03 4.36
N GLN A 148 27.10 7.38 4.28
CA GLN A 148 27.84 8.01 5.36
C GLN A 148 27.77 9.53 5.22
N THR A 149 26.69 10.06 4.64
CA THR A 149 26.55 11.49 4.41
C THR A 149 26.16 12.11 5.74
N VAL A 150 27.09 12.84 6.34
CA VAL A 150 26.77 13.75 7.44
C VAL A 150 25.83 14.81 6.88
N LEU A 151 24.58 14.81 7.34
CA LEU A 151 23.58 15.79 6.92
C LEU A 151 23.69 17.02 7.80
N TYR A 152 23.88 18.18 7.18
CA TYR A 152 23.85 19.46 7.85
C TYR A 152 22.44 20.04 7.84
N ASN A 153 22.18 21.02 8.72
CA ASN A 153 20.89 21.69 8.78
C ASN A 153 20.44 22.26 7.42
N ALA A 154 21.38 22.78 6.61
CA ALA A 154 21.07 23.33 5.29
C ALA A 154 20.59 22.26 4.30
N ASP A 155 21.23 21.08 4.27
CA ASP A 155 20.84 19.98 3.38
C ASP A 155 19.41 19.50 3.68
N ILE A 156 19.05 19.47 4.97
CA ILE A 156 17.70 19.13 5.40
C ILE A 156 16.69 20.19 4.99
N ILE A 157 17.00 21.48 5.17
CA ILE A 157 16.09 22.58 4.77
C ILE A 157 15.81 22.49 3.27
N ASP A 158 16.85 22.36 2.44
CA ASP A 158 16.71 22.22 1.00
C ASP A 158 15.86 20.98 0.62
N ALA A 159 16.06 19.86 1.32
CA ALA A 159 15.29 18.65 1.12
C ALA A 159 13.81 18.80 1.55
N LEU A 160 13.52 19.59 2.59
CA LEU A 160 12.18 19.90 3.05
C LEU A 160 11.43 20.80 2.05
N GLU A 161 12.12 21.77 1.44
CA GLU A 161 11.58 22.62 0.38
C GLU A 161 11.24 21.80 -0.88
N ASP A 162 12.07 20.80 -1.21
CA ASP A 162 11.86 19.89 -2.35
C ASP A 162 11.06 18.61 -1.99
N LEU A 163 10.23 18.64 -0.93
CA LEU A 163 9.35 17.52 -0.61
C LEU A 163 8.28 17.34 -1.70
N PRO A 164 8.00 16.08 -2.10
CA PRO A 164 6.90 15.83 -3.00
C PRO A 164 5.56 16.22 -2.38
N GLU A 165 4.61 16.66 -3.20
CA GLU A 165 3.28 17.06 -2.72
C GLU A 165 2.46 15.86 -2.20
N ASP A 166 2.59 14.72 -2.87
CA ASP A 166 1.85 13.50 -2.56
C ASP A 166 2.65 12.23 -2.95
N LEU A 167 2.03 11.06 -2.76
CA LEU A 167 2.62 9.77 -3.09
C LEU A 167 2.82 9.57 -4.59
N HIS A 168 1.91 10.08 -5.44
CA HIS A 168 2.03 9.98 -6.90
C HIS A 168 3.26 10.73 -7.41
N GLN A 169 3.47 11.95 -6.91
CA GLN A 169 4.62 12.76 -7.24
C GLN A 169 5.91 12.13 -6.70
N ALA A 170 5.89 11.58 -5.48
CA ALA A 170 7.02 10.83 -4.93
C ALA A 170 7.42 9.66 -5.85
N PHE A 171 6.46 8.84 -6.28
CA PHE A 171 6.71 7.75 -7.23
C PHE A 171 7.20 8.23 -8.58
N ARG A 172 6.58 9.26 -9.17
CA ARG A 172 6.99 9.82 -10.46
C ARG A 172 8.44 10.31 -10.42
N ARG A 173 8.84 11.02 -9.36
CA ARG A 173 10.22 11.48 -9.15
C ARG A 173 11.18 10.30 -8.99
N SER A 174 10.79 9.26 -8.25
CA SER A 174 11.62 8.05 -8.09
C SER A 174 11.79 7.30 -9.40
N LEU A 175 10.71 7.12 -10.16
CA LEU A 175 10.75 6.47 -11.47
C LEU A 175 11.60 7.25 -12.48
N SER A 176 11.55 8.59 -12.49
CA SER A 176 12.41 9.39 -13.37
C SER A 176 13.91 9.27 -13.08
N LYS A 177 14.27 8.82 -11.88
CA LYS A 177 15.67 8.57 -11.49
C LYS A 177 16.15 7.17 -11.88
N VAL A 178 15.23 6.26 -12.19
CA VAL A 178 15.57 4.97 -12.78
C VAL A 178 15.90 5.24 -14.24
N SER A 179 17.19 5.41 -14.54
CA SER A 179 17.65 5.50 -15.91
C SER A 179 17.36 4.18 -16.61
N ASP A 180 16.74 4.28 -17.79
CA ASP A 180 16.52 3.15 -18.69
C ASP A 180 17.88 2.76 -19.30
N LEU A 181 18.75 2.14 -18.49
CA LEU A 181 20.11 1.76 -18.89
C LEU A 181 20.15 0.51 -19.77
N ARG A 182 19.03 0.11 -20.38
CA ARG A 182 18.99 -1.01 -21.33
C ARG A 182 17.88 -0.84 -22.37
N TYR A 183 18.06 0.08 -23.33
CA TYR A 183 17.80 -0.14 -24.76
C TYR A 183 18.65 0.81 -25.59
#